data_AF-A0A6L9IPH5-F1
#
_entry.id   AF-A0A6L9IPH5-F1
#
_cell.length_a   1.000
_cell.length_b   1.000
_cell.length_c   1.000
_cell.angle_alpha   90.00
_cell.angle_beta   90.00
_cell.angle_gamma   90.00
#
_symmetry.space_group_name_H-M   'P 1'
#
loop_
_entity.id
_entity.type
_entity.pdbx_description
1 polymer ?
#
loop_
_entity_poly.entity_id
_entity_poly.type
_entity_poly.pdbx_seq_one_letter_code
_entity_poly.pdbx_strand_id
1 'polypeptide(L)'
;MKRLVALLIALLLMVAAAVSAHETSSIEVEFLGEVLLPQDLEVGGFTVGGISGLAYDAEADLYYGIADDLSNARYYTLRVNLSDGTLDEGDVTFEDVVLIDDIDGRPFPNGSLDPEGIVLAADGTLYIAAEPVGDRFPAFIRNFTLDGDYVSSLYIDPMRYDPRFDEARGARGSGGFESLTPNEDVSTLYAAFEVALIQDGDAPTYDNGSTARILEYDLAAGDAPVAEYVYPIGPRTLVSEPADAGGGIGLNDLLYIG
;
A
#
# COMPACT_ATOMS: atom_id res chain seq x y z
N MET A 1 30.63 -18.71 50.11
CA MET A 1 29.69 -17.56 50.16
C MET A 1 30.22 -16.31 49.49
N LYS A 2 31.31 -15.66 49.95
CA LYS A 2 31.82 -14.40 49.35
C LYS A 2 32.16 -14.48 47.85
N ARG A 3 32.69 -15.61 47.36
CA ARG A 3 32.98 -15.85 45.93
C ARG A 3 31.75 -16.12 45.06
N LEU A 4 30.67 -16.64 45.65
CA LEU A 4 29.41 -16.93 44.94
C LEU A 4 28.59 -15.64 44.76
N VAL A 5 28.62 -14.74 45.75
CA VAL A 5 27.96 -13.42 45.69
C VAL A 5 28.63 -12.52 44.65
N ALA A 6 29.97 -12.56 44.53
CA ALA A 6 30.69 -11.79 43.52
C ALA A 6 30.37 -12.24 42.08
N LEU A 7 30.17 -13.54 41.85
CA LEU A 7 29.82 -14.08 40.53
C LEU A 7 28.37 -13.72 40.14
N LEU A 8 27.44 -13.70 41.10
CA LEU A 8 26.04 -13.32 40.88
C LEU A 8 25.89 -11.82 40.57
N ILE A 9 26.69 -10.96 41.21
CA ILE A 9 26.73 -9.51 40.94
C ILE A 9 27.35 -9.21 39.57
N ALA A 10 28.41 -9.93 39.18
CA ALA A 10 29.01 -9.78 37.85
C ALA A 10 28.08 -10.25 36.72
N LEU A 11 27.26 -11.29 36.96
CA LEU A 11 26.27 -11.75 35.99
C LEU A 11 25.08 -10.78 35.88
N LEU A 12 24.64 -10.16 36.98
CA LEU A 12 23.59 -9.12 36.95
C LEU A 12 24.04 -7.85 36.23
N LEU A 13 25.32 -7.47 36.35
CA LEU A 13 25.89 -6.30 35.66
C LEU A 13 26.08 -6.53 34.14
N MET A 14 26.29 -7.78 33.69
CA MET A 14 26.36 -8.10 32.26
C MET A 14 24.98 -8.20 31.59
N VAL A 15 23.91 -8.53 32.32
CA VAL A 15 22.53 -8.49 31.78
C VAL A 15 22.03 -7.04 31.65
N ALA A 16 22.48 -6.11 32.50
CA ALA A 16 22.11 -4.70 32.43
C ALA A 16 22.79 -3.92 31.30
N ALA A 17 23.89 -4.43 30.73
CA ALA A 17 24.69 -3.75 29.71
C ALA A 17 24.30 -4.09 28.25
N ALA A 18 23.29 -4.94 28.04
CA ALA A 18 22.83 -5.34 26.71
C ALA A 18 21.44 -4.78 26.35
N VAL A 19 20.98 -3.74 27.05
CA VAL A 19 19.97 -2.85 26.48
C VAL A 19 20.74 -1.85 25.64
N SER A 20 21.09 -2.23 24.41
CA SER A 20 21.35 -1.22 23.38
C SER A 20 20.07 -0.40 23.30
N ALA A 21 20.14 0.84 23.77
CA ALA A 21 19.15 1.83 23.36
C ALA A 21 19.20 1.81 21.83
N HIS A 22 18.18 1.24 21.18
CA HIS A 22 17.92 1.58 19.80
C HIS A 22 17.76 3.09 19.82
N GLU A 23 18.66 3.81 19.15
CA GLU A 23 18.33 5.17 18.74
C GLU A 23 17.10 5.00 17.86
N THR A 24 15.92 5.24 18.43
CA THR A 24 14.72 5.48 17.65
C THR A 24 15.00 6.78 16.91
N SER A 25 15.45 6.68 15.66
CA SER A 25 15.35 7.80 14.73
C SER A 25 13.88 8.23 14.78
N SER A 26 13.63 9.43 15.31
CA SER A 26 12.29 9.98 15.30
C SER A 26 11.95 10.27 13.85
N ILE A 27 10.99 9.52 13.32
CA ILE A 27 10.35 9.87 12.05
C ILE A 27 9.54 11.13 12.33
N GLU A 28 9.91 12.23 11.67
CA GLU A 28 9.16 13.47 11.69
C GLU A 28 8.43 13.58 10.36
N VAL A 29 7.12 13.82 10.42
CA VAL A 29 6.27 14.08 9.26
C VAL A 29 5.89 15.55 9.32
N GLU A 30 6.20 16.28 8.26
CA GLU A 30 5.83 17.68 8.09
C GLU A 30 4.70 17.79 7.06
N PHE A 31 3.62 18.49 7.43
CA PHE A 31 2.54 18.78 6.50
C PHE A 31 2.93 20.00 5.65
N LEU A 32 3.15 19.77 4.36
CA LEU A 32 3.62 20.82 3.43
C LEU A 32 2.49 21.66 2.83
N GLY A 33 1.25 21.16 2.80
CA GLY A 33 0.09 21.87 2.27
C GLY A 33 -0.96 20.94 1.66
N GLU A 34 -1.98 21.53 1.04
CA GLU A 34 -3.10 20.84 0.38
C GLU A 34 -3.51 21.61 -0.86
N VAL A 35 -3.78 20.89 -1.95
CA VAL A 35 -4.33 21.45 -3.19
C VAL A 35 -5.66 20.78 -3.48
N LEU A 36 -6.70 21.61 -3.69
CA LEU A 36 -8.00 21.15 -4.18
C LEU A 36 -8.04 21.28 -5.70
N LEU A 37 -8.12 20.16 -6.39
CA LEU A 37 -8.25 20.12 -7.84
C LEU A 37 -9.71 20.37 -8.28
N PRO A 38 -9.93 20.99 -9.45
CA PRO A 38 -11.28 21.10 -10.02
C PRO A 38 -11.93 19.72 -10.19
N GLN A 39 -13.20 19.59 -9.80
CA GLN A 39 -13.94 18.31 -9.92
C GLN A 39 -14.12 17.85 -11.37
N ASP A 40 -14.05 18.77 -12.33
CA ASP A 40 -14.16 18.54 -13.76
C ASP A 40 -12.80 18.58 -14.47
N LEU A 41 -11.69 18.46 -13.73
CA LEU A 41 -10.37 18.33 -14.31
C LEU A 41 -10.31 17.06 -15.16
N GLU A 42 -9.93 17.19 -16.44
CA GLU A 42 -9.80 16.07 -17.37
C GLU A 42 -8.39 16.00 -17.96
N VAL A 43 -7.89 14.77 -18.10
CA VAL A 43 -6.62 14.46 -18.77
C VAL A 43 -6.88 13.29 -19.72
N GLY A 44 -6.49 13.43 -20.97
CA GLY A 44 -6.73 12.42 -22.02
C GLY A 44 -8.20 12.02 -22.22
N GLY A 45 -9.16 12.87 -21.82
CA GLY A 45 -10.60 12.59 -21.89
C GLY A 45 -11.18 11.81 -20.71
N PHE A 46 -10.40 11.64 -19.63
CA PHE A 46 -10.85 11.03 -18.38
C PHE A 46 -10.84 12.07 -17.26
N THR A 47 -11.94 12.16 -16.52
CA THR A 47 -12.00 12.95 -15.29
C THR A 47 -10.99 12.41 -14.28
N VAL A 48 -10.16 13.30 -13.75
CA VAL A 48 -9.20 13.01 -12.69
C VAL A 48 -9.96 12.83 -11.38
N GLY A 49 -9.73 11.72 -10.70
CA GLY A 49 -10.37 11.40 -9.42
C GLY A 49 -9.95 10.01 -8.95
N GLY A 50 -10.25 9.71 -7.68
CA GLY A 50 -9.95 8.39 -7.09
C GLY A 50 -8.47 8.05 -7.07
N ILE A 51 -7.56 9.01 -6.86
CA ILE A 51 -6.14 8.66 -6.76
C ILE A 51 -5.91 7.95 -5.41
N SER A 52 -5.65 6.64 -5.46
CA SER A 52 -5.47 5.77 -4.30
C SER A 52 -4.00 5.55 -3.93
N GLY A 53 -3.08 5.67 -4.89
CA GLY A 53 -1.65 5.49 -4.66
C GLY A 53 -0.77 6.38 -5.54
N LEU A 54 0.44 6.67 -5.05
CA LEU A 54 1.45 7.47 -5.76
C LEU A 54 2.82 6.78 -5.74
N ALA A 55 3.47 6.67 -6.90
CA ALA A 55 4.86 6.25 -7.04
C ALA A 55 5.71 7.39 -7.62
N TYR A 56 6.80 7.78 -6.96
CA TYR A 56 7.69 8.83 -7.45
C TYR A 56 8.82 8.26 -8.32
N ASP A 57 8.99 8.84 -9.50
CA ASP A 57 10.15 8.66 -10.37
C ASP A 57 11.11 9.84 -10.20
N ALA A 58 12.21 9.61 -9.48
CA ALA A 58 13.23 10.63 -9.25
C ALA A 58 14.07 10.96 -10.50
N GLU A 59 14.15 10.06 -11.49
CA GLU A 59 14.89 10.30 -12.73
C GLU A 59 14.09 11.20 -13.67
N ALA A 60 12.79 10.95 -13.80
CA ALA A 60 11.88 11.74 -14.61
C ALA A 60 11.26 12.95 -13.88
N ASP A 61 11.44 13.01 -12.55
CA ASP A 61 10.88 14.01 -11.64
C ASP A 61 9.35 14.11 -11.73
N LEU A 62 8.67 12.96 -11.76
CA LEU A 62 7.22 12.86 -11.86
C LEU A 62 6.69 11.79 -10.93
N TYR A 63 5.38 11.79 -10.71
CA TYR A 63 4.65 10.77 -10.00
C TYR A 63 3.76 9.99 -10.96
N TYR A 64 3.57 8.71 -10.69
CA TYR A 64 2.52 7.88 -11.23
C TYR A 64 1.40 7.76 -10.19
N GLY A 65 0.21 8.24 -10.53
CA GLY A 65 -0.97 8.17 -9.66
C GLY A 65 -2.00 7.19 -10.19
N ILE A 66 -2.23 6.08 -9.49
CA ILE A 66 -3.21 5.07 -9.89
C ILE A 66 -4.62 5.54 -9.55
N ALA A 67 -5.56 5.34 -10.49
CA ALA A 67 -6.95 5.71 -10.29
C ALA A 67 -7.77 4.49 -9.84
N ASP A 68 -8.25 4.55 -8.60
CA ASP A 68 -9.30 3.71 -8.04
C ASP A 68 -10.67 4.09 -8.64
N ASP A 69 -10.87 3.62 -9.87
CA ASP A 69 -12.14 3.70 -10.59
C ASP A 69 -12.43 2.32 -11.16
N LEU A 70 -13.61 1.79 -10.84
CA LEU A 70 -14.09 0.52 -11.38
C LEU A 70 -14.23 0.53 -12.91
N SER A 71 -14.08 1.67 -13.59
CA SER A 71 -14.11 1.81 -15.03
C SER A 71 -12.82 2.40 -15.59
N ASN A 72 -12.43 1.97 -16.78
CA ASN A 72 -11.25 2.48 -17.50
C ASN A 72 -9.99 2.48 -16.62
N ALA A 73 -9.51 1.27 -16.29
CA ALA A 73 -8.28 1.05 -15.54
C ALA A 73 -7.15 1.92 -16.09
N ARG A 74 -6.61 2.80 -15.24
CA ARG A 74 -5.64 3.80 -15.68
C ARG A 74 -4.80 4.32 -14.53
N TYR A 75 -3.63 4.84 -14.85
CA TYR A 75 -2.91 5.75 -13.98
C TYR A 75 -2.61 7.05 -14.73
N TYR A 76 -2.31 8.08 -13.97
CA TYR A 76 -1.90 9.39 -14.46
C TYR A 76 -0.43 9.61 -14.20
N THR A 77 0.22 10.41 -15.05
CA THR A 77 1.48 11.05 -14.69
C THR A 77 1.19 12.47 -14.21
N LEU A 78 1.83 12.87 -13.11
CA LEU A 78 1.69 14.21 -12.56
C LEU A 78 3.01 14.71 -11.99
N ARG A 79 3.18 16.02 -11.94
CA ARG A 79 4.28 16.69 -11.24
C ARG A 79 3.76 17.44 -10.04
N VAL A 80 4.57 17.47 -8.99
CA VAL A 80 4.33 18.25 -7.78
C VAL A 80 5.54 19.15 -7.57
N ASN A 81 5.36 20.46 -7.74
CA ASN A 81 6.42 21.43 -7.52
C ASN A 81 6.50 21.82 -6.03
N LEU A 82 7.53 21.36 -5.32
CA LEU A 82 7.76 21.71 -3.91
C LEU A 82 9.01 22.59 -3.72
N SER A 83 9.42 23.32 -4.76
CA SER A 83 10.72 24.01 -4.77
C SER A 83 10.84 25.17 -3.77
N ASP A 84 9.73 25.72 -3.30
CA ASP A 84 9.67 26.74 -2.23
C ASP A 84 9.35 26.16 -0.85
N GLY A 85 9.13 24.84 -0.75
CA GLY A 85 8.90 24.11 0.48
C GLY A 85 7.44 24.04 0.94
N THR A 86 6.49 24.50 0.13
CA THR A 86 5.04 24.35 0.40
C THR A 86 4.33 23.63 -0.74
N LEU A 87 3.11 23.19 -0.49
CA LEU A 87 2.21 22.61 -1.50
C LEU A 87 0.97 23.49 -1.60
N ASP A 88 0.90 24.32 -2.65
CA ASP A 88 -0.14 25.33 -2.85
C ASP A 88 -0.79 25.25 -4.24
N GLU A 89 -1.87 26.00 -4.44
CA GLU A 89 -2.63 26.01 -5.70
C GLU A 89 -1.72 26.32 -6.91
N GLY A 90 -1.67 25.38 -7.86
CA GLY A 90 -0.82 25.49 -9.06
C GLY A 90 0.42 24.60 -9.04
N ASP A 91 0.76 23.97 -7.91
CA ASP A 91 1.95 23.11 -7.81
C ASP A 91 1.73 21.70 -8.35
N VAL A 92 0.48 21.24 -8.41
CA VAL A 92 0.11 19.93 -8.95
C VAL A 92 -0.33 20.08 -10.41
N THR A 93 0.39 19.42 -11.32
CA THR A 93 0.06 19.40 -12.75
C THR A 93 -0.01 17.97 -13.24
N PHE A 94 -1.18 17.56 -13.74
CA PHE A 94 -1.32 16.28 -14.46
C PHE A 94 -0.83 16.44 -15.90
N GLU A 95 0.01 15.52 -16.37
CA GLU A 95 0.64 15.58 -17.69
C GLU A 95 0.01 14.63 -18.69
N ASP A 96 -0.24 13.38 -18.27
CA ASP A 96 -0.76 12.34 -19.16
C ASP A 96 -1.60 11.29 -18.40
N VAL A 97 -2.24 10.41 -19.16
CA VAL A 97 -3.00 9.26 -18.68
C VAL A 97 -2.65 8.03 -19.50
N VAL A 98 -2.42 6.92 -18.81
CA VAL A 98 -2.11 5.61 -19.43
C VAL A 98 -3.18 4.61 -19.00
N LEU A 99 -3.77 3.94 -19.99
CA LEU A 99 -4.71 2.84 -19.75
C LEU A 99 -3.92 1.57 -19.47
N ILE A 100 -4.40 0.78 -18.52
CA ILE A 100 -3.78 -0.50 -18.15
C ILE A 100 -4.59 -1.63 -18.76
N ASP A 101 -3.91 -2.56 -19.43
CA ASP A 101 -4.52 -3.73 -20.04
C ASP A 101 -4.43 -4.97 -19.16
N ASP A 102 -5.36 -5.90 -19.37
CA ASP A 102 -5.38 -7.20 -18.72
C ASP A 102 -4.26 -8.13 -19.26
N ILE A 103 -4.19 -9.34 -18.68
CA ILE A 103 -3.19 -10.36 -19.07
C ILE A 103 -3.29 -10.81 -20.53
N ASP A 104 -4.43 -10.60 -21.19
CA ASP A 104 -4.65 -10.92 -22.60
C ASP A 104 -4.35 -9.72 -23.52
N GLY A 105 -3.88 -8.59 -22.99
CA GLY A 105 -3.64 -7.35 -23.73
C GLY A 105 -4.95 -6.67 -24.17
N ARG A 106 -5.98 -6.74 -23.32
CA ARG A 106 -7.28 -6.10 -23.55
C ARG A 106 -7.62 -5.13 -22.42
N PRO A 107 -8.42 -4.10 -22.68
CA PRO A 107 -8.92 -3.25 -21.60
C PRO A 107 -9.65 -4.08 -20.54
N PHE A 108 -9.39 -3.77 -19.26
CA PHE A 108 -10.16 -4.34 -18.17
C PHE A 108 -11.66 -4.06 -18.35
N PRO A 109 -12.54 -5.06 -18.20
CA PRO A 109 -13.97 -4.83 -18.17
C PRO A 109 -14.38 -3.86 -17.06
N ASN A 110 -15.38 -3.01 -17.30
CA ASN A 110 -15.93 -2.17 -16.23
C ASN A 110 -16.46 -3.04 -15.08
N GLY A 111 -16.12 -2.67 -13.85
CA GLY A 111 -16.42 -3.38 -12.61
C GLY A 111 -15.55 -4.62 -12.39
N SER A 112 -14.31 -4.64 -12.89
CA SER A 112 -13.40 -5.78 -12.74
C SER A 112 -12.07 -5.49 -12.06
N LEU A 113 -11.75 -4.22 -11.83
CA LEU A 113 -10.50 -3.78 -11.22
C LEU A 113 -10.79 -2.68 -10.21
N ASP A 114 -10.12 -2.75 -9.07
CA ASP A 114 -10.22 -1.85 -7.91
C ASP A 114 -8.78 -1.66 -7.40
N PRO A 115 -7.98 -0.83 -8.09
CA PRO A 115 -6.54 -0.72 -7.88
C PRO A 115 -6.21 0.32 -6.79
N GLU A 116 -5.27 -0.02 -5.90
CA GLU A 116 -4.96 0.80 -4.72
C GLU A 116 -3.48 1.23 -4.70
N GLY A 117 -2.58 0.30 -4.37
CA GLY A 117 -1.15 0.59 -4.29
C GLY A 117 -0.46 0.59 -5.66
N ILE A 118 0.49 1.50 -5.86
CA ILE A 118 1.35 1.57 -7.05
C ILE A 118 2.82 1.81 -6.65
N VAL A 119 3.74 1.10 -7.29
CA VAL A 119 5.19 1.21 -7.03
C VAL A 119 5.96 1.15 -8.33
N LEU A 120 6.92 2.08 -8.51
CA LEU A 120 7.89 2.05 -9.59
C LEU A 120 9.00 1.03 -9.27
N ALA A 121 9.15 0.02 -10.13
CA ALA A 121 10.17 -1.00 -10.05
C ALA A 121 11.53 -0.51 -10.55
N ALA A 122 12.61 -1.16 -10.10
CA ALA A 122 13.99 -0.81 -10.51
C ALA A 122 14.27 -0.97 -12.02
N ASP A 123 13.49 -1.78 -12.73
CA ASP A 123 13.58 -1.98 -14.19
C ASP A 123 12.68 -1.03 -14.98
N GLY A 124 12.03 -0.06 -14.31
CA GLY A 124 11.18 0.94 -14.93
C GLY A 124 9.76 0.46 -15.24
N THR A 125 9.31 -0.64 -14.65
CA THR A 125 7.90 -1.07 -14.71
C THR A 125 7.13 -0.64 -13.45
N LEU A 126 5.82 -0.88 -13.42
CA LEU A 126 4.95 -0.51 -12.30
C LEU A 126 4.31 -1.76 -11.69
N TYR A 127 4.57 -2.00 -10.41
CA TYR A 127 3.74 -2.91 -9.62
C TYR A 127 2.48 -2.20 -9.18
N ILE A 128 1.33 -2.82 -9.40
CA ILE A 128 0.02 -2.34 -8.97
C ILE A 128 -0.66 -3.44 -8.13
N ALA A 129 -1.12 -3.05 -6.95
CA ALA A 129 -1.96 -3.86 -6.09
C ALA A 129 -3.43 -3.56 -6.38
N ALA A 130 -4.28 -4.59 -6.34
CA ALA A 130 -5.71 -4.43 -6.51
C ALA A 130 -6.48 -5.30 -5.52
N GLU A 131 -7.61 -4.75 -5.09
CA GLU A 131 -8.61 -5.39 -4.23
C GLU A 131 -9.45 -6.42 -5.00
N PRO A 132 -10.13 -7.34 -4.28
CA PRO A 132 -11.08 -8.24 -4.91
C PRO A 132 -12.39 -7.52 -5.26
N VAL A 133 -12.79 -7.57 -6.53
CA VAL A 133 -14.10 -7.06 -6.98
C VAL A 133 -15.14 -8.17 -7.00
N GLY A 134 -15.99 -8.18 -5.97
CA GLY A 134 -17.04 -9.17 -5.77
C GLY A 134 -16.48 -10.60 -5.66
N ASP A 135 -17.21 -11.58 -6.19
CA ASP A 135 -16.81 -13.00 -6.20
C ASP A 135 -16.12 -13.43 -7.51
N ARG A 136 -15.90 -12.50 -8.44
CA ARG A 136 -15.38 -12.83 -9.78
C ARG A 136 -13.92 -12.47 -9.97
N PHE A 137 -13.49 -11.36 -9.40
CA PHE A 137 -12.15 -10.82 -9.62
C PHE A 137 -11.37 -10.87 -8.30
N PRO A 138 -10.34 -11.72 -8.19
CA PRO A 138 -9.52 -11.76 -6.99
C PRO A 138 -8.62 -10.54 -6.90
N ALA A 139 -8.15 -10.30 -5.68
CA ALA A 139 -7.02 -9.43 -5.44
C ALA A 139 -5.79 -9.90 -6.23
N PHE A 140 -4.93 -8.95 -6.63
CA PHE A 140 -3.66 -9.27 -7.25
C PHE A 140 -2.58 -8.26 -6.89
N ILE A 141 -1.34 -8.63 -7.15
CA ILE A 141 -0.21 -7.70 -7.28
C ILE A 141 0.46 -8.03 -8.62
N ARG A 142 0.40 -7.11 -9.57
CA ARG A 142 0.85 -7.33 -10.95
C ARG A 142 1.80 -6.26 -11.40
N ASN A 143 2.70 -6.63 -12.31
CA ASN A 143 3.68 -5.74 -12.90
C ASN A 143 3.25 -5.35 -14.32
N PHE A 144 3.38 -4.07 -14.66
CA PHE A 144 2.97 -3.48 -15.94
C PHE A 144 4.08 -2.60 -16.50
N THR A 145 4.20 -2.51 -17.82
CA THR A 145 5.08 -1.52 -18.45
C THR A 145 4.54 -0.09 -18.24
N LEU A 146 5.37 0.93 -18.49
CA LEU A 146 4.91 2.34 -18.50
C LEU A 146 3.96 2.69 -19.65
N ASP A 147 3.72 1.75 -20.58
CA ASP A 147 2.71 1.89 -21.62
C ASP A 147 1.40 1.18 -21.24
N GLY A 148 1.33 0.56 -20.04
CA GLY A 148 0.13 -0.11 -19.51
C GLY A 148 0.01 -1.60 -19.83
N ASP A 149 0.98 -2.18 -20.54
CA ASP A 149 0.97 -3.60 -20.89
C ASP A 149 1.32 -4.51 -19.70
N TYR A 150 0.58 -5.60 -19.51
CA TYR A 150 0.88 -6.64 -18.51
C TYR A 150 2.26 -7.28 -18.73
N VAL A 151 3.02 -7.44 -17.64
CA VAL A 151 4.34 -8.09 -17.62
C VAL A 151 4.31 -9.40 -16.83
N SER A 152 3.90 -9.33 -15.55
CA SER A 152 3.93 -10.48 -14.64
C SER A 152 2.98 -10.31 -13.45
N SER A 153 2.85 -11.36 -12.62
CA SER A 153 2.08 -11.32 -11.37
C SER A 153 2.91 -11.89 -10.25
N LEU A 154 2.84 -11.29 -9.08
CA LEU A 154 3.29 -11.94 -7.85
C LEU A 154 2.26 -12.99 -7.43
N TYR A 155 2.75 -14.06 -6.81
CA TYR A 155 1.93 -15.15 -6.34
C TYR A 155 1.26 -14.78 -5.01
N ILE A 156 -0.03 -15.06 -4.93
CA ILE A 156 -0.86 -14.94 -3.72
C ILE A 156 -1.52 -16.29 -3.53
N ASP A 157 -1.35 -16.93 -2.36
CA ASP A 157 -1.93 -18.24 -2.08
C ASP A 157 -3.47 -18.16 -2.01
N PRO A 158 -4.21 -18.70 -3.00
CA PRO A 158 -5.66 -18.60 -3.01
C PRO A 158 -6.31 -19.32 -1.83
N MET A 159 -5.69 -20.34 -1.25
CA MET A 159 -6.25 -21.04 -0.08
C MET A 159 -6.22 -20.19 1.20
N ARG A 160 -5.40 -19.14 1.22
CA ARG A 160 -5.17 -18.30 2.40
C ARG A 160 -5.80 -16.92 2.28
N TYR A 161 -5.80 -16.37 1.07
CA TYR A 161 -6.14 -14.97 0.84
C TYR A 161 -7.42 -14.77 0.02
N ASP A 162 -7.99 -15.81 -0.60
CA ASP A 162 -9.15 -15.69 -1.48
C ASP A 162 -10.39 -16.44 -0.92
N PRO A 163 -11.44 -15.72 -0.50
CA PRO A 163 -12.63 -16.32 0.11
C PRO A 163 -13.43 -17.21 -0.84
N ARG A 164 -13.19 -17.15 -2.15
CA ARG A 164 -13.86 -18.00 -3.15
C ARG A 164 -13.44 -19.47 -3.07
N PHE A 165 -12.28 -19.73 -2.49
CA PHE A 165 -11.77 -21.08 -2.27
C PHE A 165 -12.11 -21.63 -0.89
N ASP A 166 -12.22 -20.75 0.11
CA ASP A 166 -12.67 -21.07 1.46
C ASP A 166 -13.30 -19.83 2.11
N GLU A 167 -14.62 -19.82 2.26
CA GLU A 167 -15.37 -18.68 2.81
C GLU A 167 -14.97 -18.33 4.27
N ALA A 168 -14.28 -19.23 4.97
CA ALA A 168 -13.75 -18.97 6.32
C ALA A 168 -12.36 -18.30 6.29
N ARG A 169 -11.80 -18.03 5.12
CA ARG A 169 -10.46 -17.48 4.92
C ARG A 169 -10.45 -16.38 3.86
N GLY A 170 -9.41 -15.55 3.92
CA GLY A 170 -9.09 -14.59 2.88
C GLY A 170 -9.56 -13.17 3.14
N ALA A 171 -9.37 -12.33 2.13
CA ALA A 171 -9.75 -10.92 2.15
C ALA A 171 -11.27 -10.76 2.33
N ARG A 172 -11.65 -9.67 2.97
CA ARG A 172 -13.05 -9.24 3.03
C ARG A 172 -13.37 -8.49 1.73
N GLY A 173 -14.65 -8.39 1.36
CA GLY A 173 -15.03 -7.48 0.27
C GLY A 173 -14.79 -6.04 0.73
N SER A 174 -14.12 -5.23 -0.10
CA SER A 174 -13.53 -3.91 0.25
C SER A 174 -12.62 -3.99 1.48
N GLY A 175 -11.45 -4.59 1.31
CA GLY A 175 -10.50 -4.94 2.38
C GLY A 175 -9.40 -5.92 1.91
N GLY A 176 -9.05 -5.81 0.64
CA GLY A 176 -7.94 -6.46 -0.06
C GLY A 176 -6.62 -5.70 0.15
N PHE A 177 -5.74 -5.72 -0.86
CA PHE A 177 -4.44 -5.07 -0.79
C PHE A 177 -4.56 -3.56 -1.04
N GLU A 178 -4.62 -2.79 0.03
CA GLU A 178 -4.70 -1.33 0.01
C GLU A 178 -3.32 -0.69 -0.23
N SER A 179 -2.27 -1.26 0.39
CA SER A 179 -0.97 -0.60 0.44
C SER A 179 0.12 -1.40 -0.27
N LEU A 180 0.99 -0.69 -0.99
CA LEU A 180 2.16 -1.26 -1.65
C LEU A 180 3.35 -0.32 -1.48
N THR A 181 4.48 -0.82 -0.98
CA THR A 181 5.69 -0.01 -0.76
C THR A 181 6.96 -0.81 -1.01
N PRO A 182 7.97 -0.26 -1.70
CA PRO A 182 9.26 -0.91 -1.85
C PRO A 182 10.20 -0.57 -0.69
N ASN A 183 11.25 -1.36 -0.51
CA ASN A 183 12.43 -0.90 0.22
C ASN A 183 13.27 0.11 -0.61
N GLU A 184 14.32 0.67 -0.02
CA GLU A 184 15.13 1.75 -0.64
C GLU A 184 15.69 1.43 -2.03
N ASP A 185 16.09 0.18 -2.28
CA ASP A 185 16.68 -0.25 -3.56
C ASP A 185 15.69 -1.01 -4.46
N VAL A 186 14.41 -1.05 -4.06
CA VAL A 186 13.32 -1.71 -4.79
C VAL A 186 13.62 -3.19 -5.07
N SER A 187 14.39 -3.85 -4.20
CA SER A 187 14.61 -5.30 -4.25
C SER A 187 13.59 -6.08 -3.44
N THR A 188 12.93 -5.42 -2.47
CA THR A 188 11.86 -5.98 -1.65
C THR A 188 10.60 -5.15 -1.82
N LEU A 189 9.47 -5.83 -2.01
CA LEU A 189 8.15 -5.22 -2.09
C LEU A 189 7.30 -5.69 -0.91
N TYR A 190 6.67 -4.74 -0.22
CA TYR A 190 5.72 -5.00 0.85
C TYR A 190 4.32 -4.68 0.37
N ALA A 191 3.40 -5.64 0.49
CA ALA A 191 1.99 -5.45 0.18
C ALA A 191 1.16 -5.74 1.41
N ALA A 192 0.15 -4.93 1.70
CA ALA A 192 -0.61 -5.08 2.93
C ALA A 192 -2.11 -4.97 2.73
N PHE A 193 -2.82 -5.76 3.52
CA PHE A 193 -4.27 -5.75 3.52
C PHE A 193 -4.80 -4.56 4.30
N GLU A 194 -5.89 -3.95 3.85
CA GLU A 194 -6.54 -2.82 4.54
C GLU A 194 -6.94 -3.23 5.97
N VAL A 195 -7.53 -4.42 6.13
CA VAL A 195 -8.11 -4.90 7.39
C VAL A 195 -7.82 -6.40 7.62
N ALA A 196 -8.30 -6.93 8.75
CA ALA A 196 -8.11 -8.34 9.06
C ALA A 196 -8.75 -9.25 8.03
N LEU A 197 -7.98 -10.25 7.60
CA LEU A 197 -8.53 -11.41 6.88
C LEU A 197 -9.62 -12.08 7.73
N ILE A 198 -10.54 -12.79 7.07
CA ILE A 198 -11.68 -13.44 7.74
C ILE A 198 -11.23 -14.35 8.89
N GLN A 199 -10.13 -15.09 8.70
CA GLN A 199 -9.57 -15.99 9.70
C GLN A 199 -8.84 -15.30 10.87
N ASP A 200 -8.54 -14.01 10.76
CA ASP A 200 -7.72 -13.27 11.73
C ASP A 200 -8.53 -12.51 12.77
N GLY A 201 -9.86 -12.44 12.59
CA GLY A 201 -10.78 -11.77 13.51
C GLY A 201 -11.57 -10.68 12.80
N ASP A 202 -12.40 -9.95 13.56
CA ASP A 202 -13.31 -8.96 13.01
C ASP A 202 -12.57 -7.73 12.42
N ALA A 203 -13.21 -7.09 11.43
CA ALA A 203 -12.79 -5.78 10.94
C ALA A 203 -12.88 -4.73 12.07
N PRO A 204 -12.09 -3.65 12.02
CA PRO A 204 -12.08 -2.66 13.09
C PRO A 204 -13.43 -1.95 13.22
N THR A 205 -13.84 -1.71 14.46
CA THR A 205 -15.05 -0.97 14.84
C THR A 205 -14.67 0.28 15.64
N TYR A 206 -15.64 1.14 15.98
CA TYR A 206 -15.38 2.32 16.82
C TYR A 206 -14.88 1.98 18.23
N ASP A 207 -15.17 0.78 18.71
CA ASP A 207 -14.79 0.34 20.05
C ASP A 207 -13.56 -0.60 20.05
N ASN A 208 -13.31 -1.30 18.94
CA ASN A 208 -12.29 -2.33 18.84
C ASN A 208 -11.39 -2.14 17.62
N GLY A 209 -10.08 -2.28 17.82
CA GLY A 209 -9.12 -2.37 16.72
C GLY A 209 -9.17 -3.72 16.00
N SER A 210 -8.24 -3.91 15.08
CA SER A 210 -8.11 -5.12 14.26
C SER A 210 -6.63 -5.37 13.93
N THR A 211 -6.35 -6.17 12.92
CA THR A 211 -4.99 -6.42 12.42
C THR A 211 -4.96 -6.43 10.90
N ALA A 212 -3.88 -5.96 10.29
CA ALA A 212 -3.58 -6.22 8.88
C ALA A 212 -2.52 -7.31 8.73
N ARG A 213 -2.51 -8.00 7.59
CA ARG A 213 -1.38 -8.82 7.15
C ARG A 213 -0.51 -7.99 6.21
N ILE A 214 0.80 -8.09 6.37
CA ILE A 214 1.78 -7.53 5.44
C ILE A 214 2.55 -8.69 4.83
N LEU A 215 2.54 -8.80 3.52
CA LEU A 215 3.35 -9.75 2.75
C LEU A 215 4.65 -9.07 2.32
N GLU A 216 5.76 -9.78 2.44
CA GLU A 216 7.07 -9.36 1.94
C GLU A 216 7.47 -10.24 0.77
N TYR A 217 7.85 -9.62 -0.33
CA TYR A 217 8.35 -10.26 -1.54
C TYR A 217 9.79 -9.85 -1.77
N ASP A 218 10.71 -10.82 -1.79
CA ASP A 218 12.04 -10.63 -2.36
C ASP A 218 11.93 -10.84 -3.88
N LEU A 219 12.03 -9.74 -4.64
CA LEU A 219 11.81 -9.74 -6.09
C LEU A 219 12.90 -10.51 -6.85
N ALA A 220 14.04 -10.81 -6.23
CA ALA A 220 15.09 -11.66 -6.79
C ALA A 220 14.88 -13.15 -6.45
N ALA A 221 14.16 -13.48 -5.38
CA ALA A 221 13.92 -14.86 -4.95
C ALA A 221 12.81 -15.56 -5.74
N GLY A 222 11.85 -14.80 -6.28
CA GLY A 222 10.74 -15.33 -7.08
C GLY A 222 9.46 -14.49 -6.94
N ASP A 223 8.33 -15.10 -7.28
CA ASP A 223 7.01 -14.46 -7.24
C ASP A 223 6.25 -14.67 -5.92
N ALA A 224 6.66 -15.63 -5.10
CA ALA A 224 6.02 -15.96 -3.83
C ALA A 224 6.53 -15.09 -2.67
N PRO A 225 5.66 -14.77 -1.69
CA PRO A 225 6.11 -14.02 -0.52
C PRO A 225 7.11 -14.83 0.30
N VAL A 226 8.14 -14.16 0.81
CA VAL A 226 9.21 -14.75 1.64
C VAL A 226 8.93 -14.61 3.13
N ALA A 227 8.09 -13.64 3.51
CA ALA A 227 7.63 -13.45 4.88
C ALA A 227 6.21 -12.89 4.93
N GLU A 228 5.59 -13.02 6.10
CA GLU A 228 4.32 -12.40 6.44
C GLU A 228 4.39 -11.83 7.86
N TYR A 229 3.88 -10.62 8.03
CA TYR A 229 3.80 -9.92 9.31
C TYR A 229 2.36 -9.58 9.67
N VAL A 230 2.14 -9.29 10.95
CA VAL A 230 0.87 -8.80 11.49
C VAL A 230 1.07 -7.38 11.97
N TYR A 231 0.25 -6.46 11.49
CA TYR A 231 0.24 -5.06 11.91
C TYR A 231 -1.03 -4.75 12.72
N PRO A 232 -0.94 -4.23 13.95
CA PRO A 232 -2.12 -3.88 14.74
C PRO A 232 -2.76 -2.59 14.20
N ILE A 233 -4.07 -2.64 13.94
CA ILE A 233 -4.88 -1.49 13.54
C ILE A 233 -5.67 -1.01 14.76
N GLY A 234 -5.70 0.31 14.99
CA GLY A 234 -6.51 0.91 16.05
C GLY A 234 -8.01 0.83 15.78
N PRO A 235 -8.86 1.12 16.79
CA PRO A 235 -10.29 1.30 16.56
C PRO A 235 -10.57 2.43 15.56
N ARG A 236 -11.77 2.39 14.97
CA ARG A 236 -12.26 3.47 14.12
C ARG A 236 -12.31 4.79 14.89
N THR A 237 -11.60 5.79 14.42
CA THR A 237 -11.74 7.18 14.88
C THR A 237 -12.97 7.83 14.26
N LEU A 238 -13.71 8.61 15.05
CA LEU A 238 -14.75 9.51 14.53
C LEU A 238 -14.08 10.65 13.77
N VAL A 239 -13.83 10.48 12.48
CA VAL A 239 -13.32 11.56 11.63
C VAL A 239 -14.24 11.72 10.43
N SER A 240 -15.49 12.11 10.69
CA SER A 240 -16.27 12.90 9.75
C SER A 240 -17.50 13.48 10.45
N GLU A 241 -17.64 14.79 10.40
CA GLU A 241 -18.95 15.45 10.45
C GLU A 241 -19.34 15.74 8.99
N PRO A 242 -20.42 15.14 8.46
CA PRO A 242 -21.39 14.29 9.16
C PRO A 242 -20.88 12.86 9.39
N ALA A 243 -21.42 12.21 10.43
CA ALA A 243 -21.12 10.83 10.85
C ALA A 243 -21.40 9.75 9.77
N ASP A 244 -21.97 10.13 8.63
CA ASP A 244 -22.38 9.26 7.53
C ASP A 244 -21.43 9.30 6.32
N ALA A 245 -20.29 10.00 6.41
CA ALA A 245 -19.37 10.15 5.27
C ALA A 245 -18.61 8.86 4.91
N GLY A 246 -18.86 7.74 5.59
CA GLY A 246 -18.40 6.41 5.16
C GLY A 246 -16.90 6.34 4.96
N GLY A 247 -16.11 6.57 6.02
CA GLY A 247 -14.69 6.23 6.03
C GLY A 247 -14.48 4.77 6.46
N GLY A 248 -13.81 3.99 5.63
CA GLY A 248 -13.06 2.82 6.09
C GLY A 248 -11.99 3.28 7.09
N ILE A 249 -11.67 2.44 8.07
CA ILE A 249 -10.43 2.63 8.83
C ILE A 249 -9.75 1.29 8.76
N GLY A 250 -8.62 1.30 8.07
CA GLY A 250 -7.71 0.19 7.95
C GLY A 250 -6.29 0.73 7.86
N LEU A 251 -5.40 -0.11 7.35
CA LEU A 251 -4.09 0.30 6.92
C LEU A 251 -4.23 0.90 5.51
N ASN A 252 -4.23 2.23 5.42
CA ASN A 252 -4.49 2.95 4.17
C ASN A 252 -3.24 3.08 3.29
N ASP A 253 -2.05 3.12 3.88
CA ASP A 253 -0.80 3.17 3.12
C ASP A 253 0.38 2.67 3.97
N LEU A 254 1.50 2.37 3.32
CA LEU A 254 2.77 1.99 3.91
C LEU A 254 3.92 2.81 3.32
N LEU A 255 4.80 3.28 4.20
CA LEU A 255 6.05 3.90 3.81
C LEU A 255 7.22 3.14 4.45
N TYR A 256 8.12 2.62 3.62
CA TYR A 256 9.38 2.07 4.09
C TYR A 256 10.29 3.20 4.60
N ILE A 257 10.86 3.02 5.81
CA ILE A 257 11.79 3.97 6.40
C ILE A 257 12.92 3.20 7.08
N GLY A 258 14.03 2.96 6.36
CA GLY A 258 15.32 2.53 6.91
C GLY A 258 15.39 1.14 7.52
#